data_AF-A0A957FKS1-F1
#
_entry.id   AF-A0A957FKS1-F1
#
_cell.length_a   1.000
_cell.length_b   1.000
_cell.length_c   1.000
_cell.angle_alpha   90.00
_cell.angle_beta   90.00
_cell.angle_gamma   90.00
#
_symmetry.space_group_name_H-M   'P 1'
#
loop_
_entity.id
_entity.type
_entity.pdbx_description
1 polymer ?
#
loop_
_entity_poly.entity_id
_entity_poly.type
_entity_poly.pdbx_seq_one_letter_code
_entity_poly.pdbx_strand_id
1 'polypeptide(L)'
;MIVDITNETLKQIKNPRLADYAAIYLRIFDDFMQQVAASGIAVDSEDYSEETAKRIARLQQKGAILRNSDRSIYINAISPACVACQKGIGSATFFTSLQCHRHCYYCFNPNQVDYEYFQQNKRTPAQELDQIQAAGQRVDYLALTGGEPLLHKVEATQFFQTASDTFPQAHTRLYTTGDHANEETLQQLQAAGLEEIRFSIRMHDLAKGHRLTFERIALAKQYIPTVMVEMPILPGTLTEMKAVLLELEALDIHSINLLEFCYPFTNPQSFNERAFKVKKRPFHI
;
A
#
# COMPACT_ATOMS: atom_id res chain seq x y z
N MET A 1 -25.99 -14.09 2.05
CA MET A 1 -24.83 -14.53 2.84
C MET A 1 -23.79 -15.01 1.86
N ILE A 2 -22.63 -14.36 1.79
CA ILE A 2 -21.48 -14.87 1.03
C ILE A 2 -20.86 -15.97 1.90
N VAL A 3 -20.61 -17.14 1.31
CA VAL A 3 -20.08 -18.30 2.02
C VAL A 3 -18.74 -18.63 1.39
N ASP A 4 -17.69 -18.75 2.20
CA ASP A 4 -16.37 -19.15 1.74
C ASP A 4 -16.42 -20.56 1.13
N ILE A 5 -15.72 -20.75 0.03
CA ILE A 5 -15.53 -22.05 -0.62
C ILE A 5 -14.45 -22.82 0.13
N THR A 6 -14.84 -23.95 0.68
CA THR A 6 -13.96 -24.92 1.35
C THR A 6 -14.30 -26.31 0.84
N ASN A 7 -13.44 -27.29 1.11
CA ASN A 7 -13.77 -28.70 0.82
C ASN A 7 -15.08 -29.16 1.48
N GLU A 8 -15.52 -28.50 2.56
CA GLU A 8 -16.77 -28.80 3.24
C GLU A 8 -17.97 -28.08 2.62
N THR A 9 -17.84 -26.78 2.35
CA THR A 9 -18.94 -25.98 1.79
C THR A 9 -19.17 -26.29 0.31
N LEU A 10 -18.15 -26.72 -0.42
CA LEU A 10 -18.27 -27.19 -1.81
C LEU A 10 -19.31 -28.32 -1.94
N LYS A 11 -19.33 -29.25 -0.97
CA LYS A 11 -20.27 -30.39 -0.95
C LYS A 11 -21.73 -29.97 -0.76
N GLN A 12 -21.97 -28.74 -0.31
CA GLN A 12 -23.31 -28.20 -0.09
C GLN A 12 -23.90 -27.59 -1.38
N ILE A 13 -23.08 -27.35 -2.40
CA ILE A 13 -23.52 -26.80 -3.69
C ILE A 13 -24.25 -27.88 -4.49
N LYS A 14 -25.58 -27.77 -4.58
CA LYS A 14 -26.44 -28.74 -5.25
C LYS A 14 -26.31 -28.75 -6.78
N ASN A 15 -25.92 -27.62 -7.38
CA ASN A 15 -25.76 -27.52 -8.83
C ASN A 15 -24.37 -28.04 -9.24
N PRO A 16 -24.28 -29.14 -10.02
CA PRO A 16 -22.99 -29.75 -10.36
C PRO A 16 -22.05 -28.81 -11.11
N ARG A 17 -22.57 -28.03 -12.07
CA ARG A 17 -21.74 -27.08 -12.83
C ARG A 17 -21.17 -25.97 -11.94
N LEU A 18 -21.96 -25.49 -10.99
CA LEU A 18 -21.50 -24.50 -10.02
C LEU A 18 -20.47 -25.10 -9.05
N ALA A 19 -20.66 -26.35 -8.63
CA ALA A 19 -19.69 -27.06 -7.80
C ALA A 19 -18.35 -27.25 -8.56
N ASP A 20 -18.39 -27.68 -9.82
CA ASP A 20 -17.19 -27.83 -10.65
C ASP A 20 -16.45 -26.48 -10.83
N TYR A 21 -17.20 -25.40 -11.00
CA TYR A 21 -16.64 -24.06 -11.10
C TYR A 21 -16.02 -23.60 -9.77
N ALA A 22 -16.72 -23.77 -8.64
CA ALA A 22 -16.21 -23.43 -7.32
C ALA A 22 -14.94 -24.23 -6.97
N ALA A 23 -14.85 -25.49 -7.40
CA ALA A 23 -13.66 -26.33 -7.21
C ALA A 23 -12.41 -25.79 -7.92
N ILE A 24 -12.55 -24.94 -8.96
CA ILE A 24 -11.41 -24.25 -9.58
C ILE A 24 -10.70 -23.37 -8.54
N TYR A 25 -11.44 -22.64 -7.71
CA TYR A 25 -10.85 -21.74 -6.71
C TYR A 25 -10.12 -22.48 -5.59
N LEU A 26 -10.58 -23.68 -5.23
CA LEU A 26 -9.85 -24.55 -4.31
C LEU A 26 -8.51 -25.00 -4.91
N ARG A 27 -8.50 -25.40 -6.19
CA ARG A 27 -7.26 -25.74 -6.89
C ARG A 27 -6.30 -24.54 -6.98
N ILE A 28 -6.81 -23.36 -7.33
CA ILE A 28 -6.00 -22.12 -7.35
C ILE A 28 -5.40 -21.84 -5.98
N PHE A 29 -6.16 -22.03 -4.90
CA PHE A 29 -5.67 -21.86 -3.54
C PHE A 29 -4.57 -22.88 -3.20
N ASP A 30 -4.78 -24.15 -3.52
CA ASP A 30 -3.80 -25.21 -3.29
C ASP A 30 -2.50 -24.96 -4.08
N ASP A 31 -2.62 -24.60 -5.37
CA ASP A 31 -1.50 -24.24 -6.24
C ASP A 31 -0.75 -23.02 -5.69
N PHE A 32 -1.47 -22.00 -5.22
CA PHE A 32 -0.88 -20.83 -4.57
C PHE A 32 -0.10 -21.21 -3.31
N MET A 33 -0.69 -22.01 -2.41
CA MET A 33 -0.02 -22.43 -1.18
C MET A 33 1.19 -23.33 -1.45
N GLN A 34 1.15 -24.15 -2.51
CA GLN A 34 2.32 -24.89 -2.99
C GLN A 34 3.44 -23.95 -3.47
N GLN A 35 3.11 -22.88 -4.19
CA GLN A 35 4.09 -21.87 -4.60
C GLN A 35 4.69 -21.13 -3.41
N VAL A 36 3.88 -20.78 -2.41
CA VAL A 36 4.37 -20.19 -1.15
C VAL A 36 5.35 -21.13 -0.45
N ALA A 37 4.99 -22.41 -0.29
CA ALA A 37 5.87 -23.39 0.34
C ALA A 37 7.17 -23.59 -0.47
N ALA A 38 7.07 -23.63 -1.80
CA ALA A 38 8.21 -23.79 -2.70
C ALA A 38 9.17 -22.58 -2.67
N SER A 39 8.70 -21.39 -2.28
CA SER A 39 9.57 -20.23 -2.09
C SER A 39 10.49 -20.38 -0.87
N GLY A 40 10.24 -21.36 0.00
CA GLY A 40 11.02 -21.64 1.20
C GLY A 40 10.65 -20.82 2.42
N ILE A 41 9.60 -19.98 2.36
CA ILE A 41 9.06 -19.30 3.55
C ILE A 41 8.24 -20.27 4.41
N ALA A 42 8.34 -20.14 5.73
CA ALA A 42 7.50 -20.89 6.64
C ALA A 42 6.01 -20.51 6.50
N VAL A 43 5.13 -21.51 6.57
CA VAL A 43 3.67 -21.33 6.62
C VAL A 43 3.20 -21.64 8.05
N ASP A 44 2.31 -20.81 8.57
CA ASP A 44 1.73 -21.03 9.89
C ASP A 44 0.79 -22.24 9.86
N SER A 45 0.84 -23.06 10.90
CA SER A 45 -0.03 -24.24 11.06
C SER A 45 -1.41 -23.87 11.61
N GLU A 46 -1.50 -22.72 12.27
CA GLU A 46 -2.72 -22.22 12.90
C GLU A 46 -3.58 -21.42 11.90
N ASP A 47 -4.89 -21.60 12.00
CA ASP A 47 -5.88 -20.82 11.24
C ASP A 47 -6.53 -19.77 12.15
N TYR A 48 -6.22 -18.50 11.90
CA TYR A 48 -6.73 -17.37 12.69
C TYR A 48 -8.02 -16.77 12.12
N SER A 49 -8.69 -17.42 11.15
CA SER A 49 -9.87 -16.86 10.48
C SER A 49 -11.01 -16.56 11.46
N GLU A 50 -11.32 -17.49 12.37
CA GLU A 50 -12.39 -17.31 13.36
C GLU A 50 -12.07 -16.18 14.35
N GLU A 51 -10.83 -16.12 14.83
CA GLU A 51 -10.37 -15.06 15.73
C GLU A 51 -10.43 -13.69 15.04
N THR A 52 -10.00 -13.63 13.78
CA THR A 52 -10.03 -12.42 12.95
C THR A 52 -11.47 -11.93 12.80
N ALA A 53 -12.42 -12.82 12.47
CA ALA A 53 -13.83 -12.48 12.35
C ALA A 53 -14.40 -11.90 13.67
N LYS A 54 -14.07 -12.50 14.83
CA LYS A 54 -14.48 -11.98 16.15
C LYS A 54 -13.88 -10.59 16.42
N ARG A 55 -12.63 -10.35 16.05
CA ARG A 55 -11.97 -9.05 16.21
C ARG A 55 -12.60 -7.98 15.33
N ILE A 56 -12.90 -8.29 14.06
CA ILE A 56 -13.60 -7.38 13.14
C ILE A 56 -14.98 -7.03 13.68
N ALA A 57 -15.77 -8.02 14.11
CA ALA A 57 -17.09 -7.79 14.71
C ALA A 57 -16.99 -6.87 15.95
N ARG A 58 -15.97 -7.07 16.80
CA ARG A 58 -15.72 -6.19 17.94
C ARG A 58 -15.36 -4.77 17.53
N LEU A 59 -14.57 -4.58 16.47
CA LEU A 59 -14.25 -3.25 15.94
C LEU A 59 -15.50 -2.54 15.41
N GLN A 60 -16.36 -3.26 14.68
CA GLN A 60 -17.62 -2.74 14.19
C GLN A 60 -18.56 -2.30 15.33
N GLN A 61 -18.67 -3.12 16.38
CA GLN A 61 -19.45 -2.77 17.59
C GLN A 61 -18.92 -1.50 18.28
N LYS A 62 -17.63 -1.20 18.14
CA LYS A 62 -17.00 0.02 18.64
C LYS A 62 -17.12 1.22 17.69
N GLY A 63 -17.83 1.07 16.57
CA GLY A 63 -18.07 2.14 15.60
C GLY A 63 -17.06 2.22 14.46
N ALA A 64 -16.18 1.23 14.28
CA ALA A 64 -15.33 1.17 13.10
C ALA A 64 -16.16 0.93 11.83
N ILE A 65 -15.78 1.59 10.74
CA ILE A 65 -16.46 1.45 9.45
C ILE A 65 -15.77 0.36 8.64
N LEU A 66 -16.54 -0.66 8.26
CA LEU A 66 -16.09 -1.78 7.43
C LEU A 66 -16.39 -1.51 5.96
N ARG A 67 -15.41 -1.78 5.10
CA ARG A 67 -15.46 -1.61 3.63
C ARG A 67 -14.82 -2.81 2.95
N ASN A 68 -15.10 -2.98 1.65
CA ASN A 68 -14.48 -3.99 0.78
C ASN A 68 -14.60 -5.42 1.32
N SER A 69 -15.81 -5.82 1.74
CA SER A 69 -16.03 -7.13 2.39
C SER A 69 -15.13 -7.31 3.62
N ASP A 70 -15.15 -6.30 4.49
CA ASP A 70 -14.41 -6.24 5.76
C ASP A 70 -12.88 -6.27 5.63
N ARG A 71 -12.34 -6.07 4.42
CA ARG A 71 -10.89 -5.99 4.14
C ARG A 71 -10.29 -4.61 4.37
N SER A 72 -11.12 -3.58 4.45
CA SER A 72 -10.70 -2.22 4.76
C SER A 72 -11.51 -1.72 5.94
N ILE A 73 -10.82 -1.39 7.01
CA ILE A 73 -11.41 -0.94 8.27
C ILE A 73 -10.80 0.41 8.58
N TYR A 74 -11.62 1.41 8.88
CA TYR A 74 -11.10 2.70 9.31
C TYR A 74 -11.94 3.30 10.44
N ILE A 75 -11.29 4.21 11.16
CA ILE A 75 -11.87 5.08 12.18
C ILE A 75 -11.43 6.50 11.86
N ASN A 76 -12.24 7.48 12.25
CA ASN A 76 -11.97 8.92 12.12
C ASN A 76 -11.85 9.42 10.67
N ALA A 77 -10.72 9.19 10.01
CA ALA A 77 -10.38 9.78 8.73
C ALA A 77 -10.02 8.71 7.69
N ILE A 78 -10.28 9.01 6.42
CA ILE A 78 -9.88 8.20 5.28
C ILE A 78 -9.63 9.11 4.07
N SER A 79 -8.52 8.90 3.37
CA SER A 79 -8.22 9.66 2.16
C SER A 79 -9.29 9.43 1.08
N PRO A 80 -9.71 10.47 0.34
CA PRO A 80 -10.58 10.33 -0.83
C PRO A 80 -10.04 9.33 -1.85
N ALA A 81 -8.72 9.27 -2.03
CA ALA A 81 -8.07 8.29 -2.91
C ALA A 81 -8.26 6.85 -2.42
N CYS A 82 -8.26 6.61 -1.10
CA CYS A 82 -8.58 5.29 -0.51
C CYS A 82 -10.08 4.95 -0.65
N VAL A 83 -10.96 5.95 -0.75
CA VAL A 83 -12.37 5.73 -1.09
C VAL A 83 -12.52 5.32 -2.55
N ALA A 84 -11.88 6.06 -3.45
CA ALA A 84 -11.96 5.85 -4.90
C ALA A 84 -11.30 4.55 -5.38
N CYS A 85 -10.19 4.14 -4.75
CA CYS A 85 -9.41 2.96 -5.14
C CYS A 85 -10.26 1.68 -5.26
N GLN A 86 -11.30 1.53 -4.44
CA GLN A 86 -12.22 0.39 -4.50
C GLN A 86 -12.86 0.20 -5.88
N LYS A 87 -13.16 1.30 -6.59
CA LYS A 87 -13.88 1.26 -7.87
C LYS A 87 -12.94 1.09 -9.06
N GLY A 88 -11.68 1.52 -8.93
CA GLY A 88 -10.73 1.57 -10.04
C GLY A 88 -11.12 2.55 -11.16
N ILE A 89 -12.07 3.46 -10.92
CA ILE A 89 -12.57 4.42 -11.91
C ILE A 89 -11.87 5.76 -11.70
N GLY A 90 -11.36 6.36 -12.77
CA GLY A 90 -10.73 7.69 -12.75
C GLY A 90 -9.46 7.77 -11.91
N SER A 91 -8.87 6.64 -11.53
CA SER A 91 -7.66 6.58 -10.70
C SER A 91 -6.49 6.02 -11.49
N ALA A 92 -5.37 6.75 -11.53
CA ALA A 92 -4.15 6.29 -12.19
C ALA A 92 -2.94 6.49 -11.27
N THR A 93 -1.97 5.57 -11.39
CA THR A 93 -0.75 5.54 -10.58
C THR A 93 0.44 5.37 -11.50
N PHE A 94 1.47 6.19 -11.31
CA PHE A 94 2.64 6.28 -12.16
C PHE A 94 3.91 6.11 -11.35
N PHE A 95 5.01 5.84 -12.04
CA PHE A 95 6.35 5.90 -11.48
C PHE A 95 7.31 6.50 -12.49
N THR A 96 8.32 7.24 -12.02
CA THR A 96 9.40 7.74 -12.87
C THR A 96 10.45 6.66 -13.11
N SER A 97 10.83 5.94 -12.06
CA SER A 97 11.73 4.79 -12.14
C SER A 97 11.41 3.84 -10.98
N LEU A 98 12.05 2.68 -10.96
CA LEU A 98 11.97 1.76 -9.84
C LEU A 98 13.20 1.86 -8.93
N GLN A 99 14.10 2.83 -9.17
CA GLN A 99 15.27 3.06 -8.33
C GLN A 99 14.86 3.43 -6.91
N CYS A 100 15.50 2.81 -5.92
CA CYS A 100 15.32 3.15 -4.52
C CYS A 100 16.65 2.97 -3.79
N HIS A 101 17.02 3.92 -2.93
CA HIS A 101 18.22 3.83 -2.09
C HIS A 101 17.99 2.93 -0.87
N ARG A 102 16.73 2.56 -0.58
CA ARG A 102 16.36 1.64 0.50
C ARG A 102 16.19 0.21 -0.03
N HIS A 103 16.64 -0.75 0.77
CA HIS A 103 16.59 -2.18 0.46
C HIS A 103 15.70 -2.92 1.46
N CYS A 104 14.43 -2.53 1.55
CA CYS A 104 13.50 -3.14 2.48
C CYS A 104 13.31 -4.62 2.11
N TYR A 105 13.55 -5.54 3.04
CA TYR A 105 13.46 -6.99 2.77
C TYR A 105 12.04 -7.46 2.40
N TYR A 106 11.02 -6.65 2.69
CA TYR A 106 9.60 -6.88 2.36
C TYR A 106 9.10 -6.06 1.15
N CYS A 107 10.00 -5.45 0.37
CA CYS A 107 9.60 -4.58 -0.73
C CYS A 107 8.95 -5.36 -1.87
N PHE A 108 7.83 -4.86 -2.41
CA PHE A 108 7.18 -5.38 -3.63
C PHE A 108 7.69 -4.72 -4.92
N ASN A 109 8.53 -3.68 -4.81
CA ASN A 109 9.12 -2.99 -5.95
C ASN A 109 9.89 -3.96 -6.91
N PRO A 110 10.64 -4.96 -6.41
CA PRO A 110 11.27 -5.97 -7.29
C PRO A 110 10.31 -6.83 -8.11
N ASN A 111 9.02 -6.85 -7.78
CA ASN A 111 8.02 -7.65 -8.50
C ASN A 111 7.35 -6.88 -9.65
N GLN A 112 7.72 -5.62 -9.85
CA GLN A 112 7.19 -4.84 -10.97
C GLN A 112 7.69 -5.40 -12.30
N VAL A 113 6.87 -5.29 -13.34
CA VAL A 113 7.24 -5.68 -14.70
C VAL A 113 8.44 -4.84 -15.15
N ASP A 114 9.42 -5.51 -15.76
CA ASP A 114 10.68 -4.90 -16.23
C ASP A 114 11.48 -4.18 -15.13
N TYR A 115 11.48 -4.74 -13.91
CA TYR A 115 12.15 -4.17 -12.74
C TYR A 115 13.60 -3.75 -13.03
N GLU A 116 14.41 -4.67 -13.56
CA GLU A 116 15.82 -4.45 -13.85
C GLU A 116 16.04 -3.34 -14.89
N TYR A 117 15.14 -3.23 -15.87
CA TYR A 117 15.20 -2.17 -16.88
C TYR A 117 14.94 -0.80 -16.23
N PHE A 118 13.88 -0.68 -15.43
CA PHE A 118 13.52 0.58 -14.78
C PHE A 118 14.35 0.90 -13.52
N GLN A 119 15.28 0.02 -13.11
CA GLN A 119 16.38 0.39 -12.21
C GLN A 119 17.38 1.33 -12.90
N GLN A 120 17.47 1.32 -14.23
CA GLN A 120 18.48 2.07 -14.98
C GLN A 120 17.87 3.10 -15.93
N ASN A 121 16.58 2.97 -16.23
CA ASN A 121 15.86 3.80 -17.17
C ASN A 121 14.69 4.52 -16.49
N LYS A 122 14.35 5.71 -17.02
CA LYS A 122 13.22 6.51 -16.55
C LYS A 122 12.06 6.43 -17.53
N ARG A 123 10.85 6.41 -16.99
CA ARG A 123 9.62 6.77 -17.69
C ARG A 123 9.46 8.29 -17.68
N THR A 124 8.48 8.77 -18.45
CA THR A 124 8.10 10.18 -18.50
C THR A 124 6.62 10.37 -18.09
N PRO A 125 6.25 10.17 -16.81
CA PRO A 125 4.86 10.26 -16.36
C PRO A 125 4.12 11.53 -16.79
N ALA A 126 4.79 12.68 -16.84
CA ALA A 126 4.20 13.92 -17.34
C ALA A 126 3.69 13.80 -18.79
N GLN A 127 4.48 13.19 -19.69
CA GLN A 127 4.06 12.95 -21.08
C GLN A 127 2.93 11.91 -21.16
N GLU A 128 2.95 10.92 -20.26
CA GLU A 128 1.87 9.93 -20.17
C GLU A 128 0.54 10.62 -19.77
N LEU A 129 0.57 11.63 -18.90
CA LEU A 129 -0.63 12.44 -18.57
C LEU A 129 -1.16 13.22 -19.77
N ASP A 130 -0.28 13.88 -20.54
CA ASP A 130 -0.69 14.60 -21.74
C ASP A 130 -1.40 13.67 -22.75
N GLN A 131 -0.89 12.44 -22.90
CA GLN A 131 -1.49 11.43 -23.77
C GLN A 131 -2.88 10.98 -23.27
N ILE A 132 -3.04 10.80 -21.96
CA ILE A 132 -4.32 10.45 -21.34
C ILE A 132 -5.34 11.58 -21.54
N GLN A 133 -4.92 12.83 -21.39
CA GLN A 133 -5.77 14.01 -21.62
C GLN A 133 -6.17 14.10 -23.10
N ALA A 134 -5.23 13.93 -24.03
CA ALA A 134 -5.50 13.94 -25.47
C ALA A 134 -6.44 12.82 -25.91
N ALA A 135 -6.43 11.68 -25.21
CA ALA A 135 -7.36 10.58 -25.42
C ALA A 135 -8.76 10.82 -24.83
N GLY A 136 -8.99 11.97 -24.16
CA GLY A 136 -10.28 12.33 -23.56
C GLY A 136 -10.67 11.48 -22.35
N GLN A 137 -9.68 10.84 -21.70
CA GLN A 137 -9.94 9.99 -20.54
C GLN A 137 -10.16 10.84 -19.29
N ARG A 138 -11.16 10.45 -18.50
CA ARG A 138 -11.43 11.08 -17.20
C ARG A 138 -10.43 10.59 -16.16
N VAL A 139 -9.81 11.52 -15.46
CA VAL A 139 -8.93 11.26 -14.31
C VAL A 139 -9.34 12.14 -13.14
N ASP A 140 -9.62 11.52 -12.01
CA ASP A 140 -10.03 12.15 -10.75
C ASP A 140 -8.98 11.96 -9.64
N TYR A 141 -8.09 10.96 -9.76
CA TYR A 141 -7.07 10.65 -8.76
C TYR A 141 -5.75 10.26 -9.42
N LEU A 142 -4.66 10.92 -9.05
CA LEU A 142 -3.32 10.70 -9.61
C LEU A 142 -2.32 10.37 -8.50
N ALA A 143 -1.50 9.34 -8.71
CA ALA A 143 -0.41 9.00 -7.81
C ALA A 143 0.94 8.96 -8.51
N LEU A 144 1.97 9.38 -7.79
CA LEU A 144 3.37 9.06 -8.09
C LEU A 144 3.94 8.14 -7.01
N THR A 145 4.45 6.99 -7.42
CA THR A 145 5.06 5.93 -6.60
C THR A 145 6.23 5.27 -7.35
N GLY A 146 6.54 4.00 -7.05
CA GLY A 146 7.58 3.20 -7.70
C GLY A 146 8.66 2.82 -6.70
N GLY A 147 9.92 3.09 -7.05
CA GLY A 147 11.02 3.06 -6.09
C GLY A 147 10.92 4.20 -5.07
N GLU A 148 11.88 5.13 -5.09
CA GLU A 148 11.78 6.40 -4.36
C GLU A 148 11.58 7.55 -5.36
N PRO A 149 10.35 8.07 -5.51
CA PRO A 149 10.09 9.15 -6.46
C PRO A 149 10.96 10.39 -6.25
N LEU A 150 11.34 10.71 -5.00
CA LEU A 150 12.15 11.88 -4.69
C LEU A 150 13.66 11.71 -4.97
N LEU A 151 14.10 10.58 -5.53
CA LEU A 151 15.38 10.50 -6.25
C LEU A 151 15.33 11.26 -7.60
N HIS A 152 14.12 11.52 -8.11
CA HIS A 152 13.84 12.18 -9.38
C HIS A 152 12.95 13.41 -9.15
N LYS A 153 13.43 14.34 -8.30
CA LYS A 153 12.67 15.52 -7.84
C LYS A 153 12.14 16.39 -8.98
N VAL A 154 12.95 16.57 -10.02
CA VAL A 154 12.58 17.38 -11.20
C VAL A 154 11.41 16.73 -11.92
N GLU A 155 11.50 15.44 -12.20
CA GLU A 155 10.45 14.67 -12.88
C GLU A 155 9.20 14.54 -12.01
N ALA A 156 9.35 14.37 -10.70
CA ALA A 156 8.22 14.34 -9.76
C ALA A 156 7.48 15.68 -9.72
N THR A 157 8.21 16.79 -9.65
CA THR A 157 7.62 18.14 -9.69
C THR A 157 6.94 18.41 -11.03
N GLN A 158 7.59 18.05 -12.14
CA GLN A 158 7.00 18.18 -13.48
C GLN A 158 5.71 17.36 -13.62
N PHE A 159 5.68 16.13 -13.09
CA PHE A 159 4.47 15.31 -13.10
C PHE A 159 3.30 16.00 -12.40
N PHE A 160 3.51 16.56 -11.20
CA PHE A 160 2.43 17.23 -10.47
C PHE A 160 2.02 18.55 -11.11
N GLN A 161 2.96 19.30 -11.68
CA GLN A 161 2.64 20.51 -12.45
C GLN A 161 1.76 20.15 -13.65
N THR A 162 2.16 19.16 -14.45
CA THR A 162 1.35 18.69 -15.59
C THR A 162 0.00 18.16 -15.12
N ALA A 163 -0.07 17.44 -14.00
CA ALA A 163 -1.34 16.98 -13.43
C ALA A 163 -2.28 18.15 -13.08
N SER A 164 -1.75 19.19 -12.44
CA SER A 164 -2.50 20.40 -12.09
C SER A 164 -3.00 21.15 -13.33
N ASP A 165 -2.21 21.20 -14.40
CA ASP A 165 -2.57 21.89 -15.64
C ASP A 165 -3.59 21.09 -16.47
N THR A 166 -3.45 19.76 -16.52
CA THR A 166 -4.24 18.89 -17.40
C THR A 166 -5.53 18.38 -16.74
N PHE A 167 -5.48 18.12 -15.42
CA PHE A 167 -6.57 17.59 -14.61
C PHE A 167 -6.71 18.39 -13.30
N PRO A 168 -7.09 19.68 -13.36
CA PRO A 168 -7.08 20.60 -12.20
C PRO A 168 -8.04 20.25 -11.05
N GLN A 169 -8.85 19.20 -11.20
CA GLN A 169 -9.76 18.69 -10.17
C GLN A 169 -9.31 17.32 -9.63
N ALA A 170 -8.21 16.77 -10.16
CA ALA A 170 -7.73 15.47 -9.74
C ALA A 170 -6.97 15.57 -8.41
N HIS A 171 -7.31 14.70 -7.47
CA HIS A 171 -6.60 14.58 -6.20
C HIS A 171 -5.25 13.93 -6.43
N THR A 172 -4.16 14.69 -6.23
CA THR A 172 -2.79 14.24 -6.48
C THR A 172 -2.14 13.69 -5.21
N ARG A 173 -1.41 12.57 -5.33
CA ARG A 173 -0.72 11.95 -4.19
C ARG A 173 0.70 11.48 -4.50
N LEU A 174 1.60 11.64 -3.53
CA LEU A 174 2.99 11.19 -3.60
C LEU A 174 3.26 10.14 -2.51
N TYR A 175 3.89 9.02 -2.87
CA TYR A 175 4.45 8.06 -1.91
C TYR A 175 5.96 8.27 -1.79
N THR A 176 6.48 8.33 -0.57
CA THR A 176 7.93 8.49 -0.35
C THR A 176 8.40 7.83 0.95
N THR A 177 9.68 7.48 1.00
CA THR A 177 10.39 7.13 2.24
C THR A 177 10.61 8.35 3.14
N GLY A 178 10.57 9.56 2.56
CA GLY A 178 10.75 10.84 3.23
C GLY A 178 12.20 11.34 3.29
N ASP A 179 13.18 10.51 2.98
CA ASP A 179 14.60 10.87 3.16
C ASP A 179 15.03 12.08 2.34
N HIS A 180 14.43 12.25 1.16
CA HIS A 180 14.73 13.34 0.22
C HIS A 180 13.73 14.51 0.27
N ALA A 181 12.74 14.47 1.17
CA ALA A 181 11.71 15.50 1.34
C ALA A 181 12.20 16.69 2.20
N ASN A 182 13.23 17.39 1.74
CA ASN A 182 13.69 18.63 2.38
C ASN A 182 12.76 19.82 2.05
N GLU A 183 13.00 20.96 2.70
CA GLU A 183 12.17 22.17 2.56
C GLU A 183 12.02 22.60 1.10
N GLU A 184 13.13 22.73 0.36
CA GLU A 184 13.11 23.10 -1.06
C GLU A 184 12.24 22.15 -1.90
N THR A 185 12.36 20.84 -1.65
CA THR A 185 11.57 19.83 -2.37
C THR A 185 10.08 19.99 -2.06
N LEU A 186 9.73 20.23 -0.79
CA LEU A 186 8.34 20.41 -0.37
C LEU A 186 7.72 21.70 -0.90
N GLN A 187 8.50 22.79 -0.98
CA GLN A 187 8.07 24.04 -1.62
C GLN A 187 7.81 23.84 -3.11
N GLN A 188 8.69 23.11 -3.82
CA GLN A 188 8.50 22.79 -5.24
C GLN A 188 7.24 21.94 -5.47
N LEU A 189 7.02 20.92 -4.63
CA LEU A 189 5.82 20.08 -4.70
C LEU A 189 4.54 20.86 -4.39
N GLN A 190 4.58 21.76 -3.40
CA GLN A 190 3.46 22.66 -3.10
C GLN A 190 3.14 23.55 -4.31
N ALA A 191 4.17 24.19 -4.89
CA ALA A 191 4.00 25.05 -6.06
C ALA A 191 3.45 24.29 -7.27
N ALA A 192 3.80 23.01 -7.42
CA ALA A 192 3.30 22.12 -8.46
C ALA A 192 1.88 21.57 -8.20
N GLY A 193 1.25 21.91 -7.06
CA GLY A 193 -0.12 21.50 -6.74
C GLY A 193 -0.26 20.10 -6.15
N LEU A 194 0.77 19.59 -5.44
CA LEU A 194 0.63 18.34 -4.69
C LEU A 194 -0.36 18.49 -3.52
N GLU A 195 -1.42 17.68 -3.50
CA GLU A 195 -2.44 17.73 -2.45
C GLU A 195 -2.15 16.79 -1.26
N GLU A 196 -1.63 15.59 -1.54
CA GLU A 196 -1.43 14.55 -0.53
C GLU A 196 -0.02 13.94 -0.60
N ILE A 197 0.68 13.86 0.53
CA ILE A 197 1.96 13.16 0.63
C ILE A 197 1.86 12.04 1.67
N ARG A 198 2.36 10.86 1.32
CA ARG A 198 2.36 9.66 2.17
C ARG A 198 3.78 9.22 2.50
N PHE A 199 4.12 9.27 3.78
CA PHE A 199 5.41 8.83 4.29
C PHE A 199 5.37 7.36 4.71
N SER A 200 6.30 6.57 4.21
CA SER A 200 6.49 5.19 4.66
C SER A 200 7.27 5.16 5.98
N ILE A 201 6.66 4.68 7.06
CA ILE A 201 7.38 4.30 8.28
C ILE A 201 7.81 2.85 8.19
N ARG A 202 9.10 2.61 8.35
CA ARG A 202 9.72 1.29 8.29
C ARG A 202 10.06 0.84 9.70
N MET A 203 9.35 -0.15 10.23
CA MET A 203 9.57 -0.62 11.61
C MET A 203 10.97 -1.19 11.89
N HIS A 204 11.72 -1.53 10.83
CA HIS A 204 13.10 -2.03 10.93
C HIS A 204 14.16 -0.93 10.86
N ASP A 205 13.77 0.33 10.64
CA ASP A 205 14.70 1.46 10.74
C ASP A 205 15.17 1.61 12.20
N LEU A 206 16.41 2.09 12.37
CA LEU A 206 16.92 2.50 13.67
C LEU A 206 16.17 3.74 14.18
N ALA A 207 16.23 4.00 15.50
CA ALA A 207 15.59 5.16 16.12
C ALA A 207 15.93 6.50 15.44
N LYS A 208 17.16 6.68 14.96
CA LYS A 208 17.56 7.88 14.19
C LYS A 208 16.78 8.02 12.89
N GLY A 209 16.47 6.90 12.23
CA GLY A 209 15.71 6.85 10.99
C GLY A 209 14.26 7.23 11.23
N HIS A 210 13.63 6.68 12.27
CA HIS A 210 12.29 7.10 12.68
C HIS A 210 12.23 8.59 13.02
N ARG A 211 13.20 9.11 13.79
CA ARG A 211 13.26 10.53 14.14
C ARG A 211 13.38 11.42 12.90
N LEU A 212 14.25 11.07 11.96
CA LEU A 212 14.35 11.77 10.68
C LEU A 212 13.02 11.75 9.91
N THR A 213 12.34 10.60 9.83
CA THR A 213 11.04 10.51 9.17
C THR A 213 9.99 11.39 9.86
N PHE A 214 9.95 11.44 11.19
CA PHE A 214 9.06 12.34 11.94
C PHE A 214 9.36 13.82 11.69
N GLU A 215 10.63 14.21 11.64
CA GLU A 215 11.03 15.58 11.27
C GLU A 215 10.58 15.94 9.85
N ARG A 216 10.68 15.00 8.91
CA ARG A 216 10.23 15.18 7.51
C ARG A 216 8.70 15.29 7.42
N ILE A 217 7.96 14.51 8.19
CA ILE A 217 6.50 14.61 8.32
C ILE A 217 6.10 15.98 8.88
N ALA A 218 6.75 16.41 9.97
CA ALA A 218 6.50 17.71 10.60
C ALA A 218 6.77 18.88 9.63
N LEU A 219 7.85 18.78 8.84
CA LEU A 219 8.17 19.76 7.82
C LEU A 219 7.13 19.77 6.69
N ALA A 220 6.72 18.59 6.19
CA ALA A 220 5.74 18.48 5.12
C ALA A 220 4.40 19.11 5.46
N LYS A 221 3.97 19.07 6.72
CA LYS A 221 2.74 19.73 7.19
C LYS A 221 2.71 21.24 6.97
N GLN A 222 3.87 21.88 6.81
CA GLN A 222 3.94 23.32 6.55
C GLN A 222 3.68 23.67 5.08
N TYR A 223 3.76 22.69 4.17
CA TYR A 223 3.66 22.93 2.72
C TYR A 223 2.53 22.14 2.04
N ILE A 224 2.31 20.89 2.42
CA ILE A 224 1.39 19.99 1.74
C ILE A 224 0.07 19.89 2.53
N PRO A 225 -1.10 20.08 1.88
CA PRO A 225 -2.39 20.12 2.56
C PRO A 225 -2.71 18.86 3.37
N THR A 226 -2.43 17.68 2.80
CA THR A 226 -2.72 16.40 3.43
C THR A 226 -1.44 15.59 3.62
N VAL A 227 -1.05 15.37 4.87
CA VAL A 227 0.08 14.48 5.21
C VAL A 227 -0.45 13.20 5.82
N MET A 228 -0.09 12.08 5.22
CA MET A 228 -0.44 10.74 5.67
C MET A 228 0.80 9.88 5.92
N VAL A 229 0.59 8.77 6.62
CA VAL A 229 1.61 7.76 6.85
C VAL A 229 1.14 6.39 6.37
N GLU A 230 2.07 5.59 5.87
CA GLU A 230 1.90 4.18 5.53
C GLU A 230 2.82 3.37 6.45
N MET A 231 2.28 2.39 7.18
CA MET A 231 3.08 1.54 8.07
C MET A 231 2.65 0.07 7.96
N PRO A 232 3.53 -0.84 7.53
CA PRO A 232 3.27 -2.27 7.62
C PRO A 232 3.23 -2.71 9.10
N ILE A 233 2.23 -3.53 9.44
CA ILE A 233 2.07 -4.09 10.78
C ILE A 233 3.03 -5.25 10.98
N LEU A 234 4.21 -4.95 11.50
CA LEU A 234 5.26 -5.94 11.71
C LEU A 234 4.95 -6.81 12.95
N PRO A 235 4.92 -8.16 12.83
CA PRO A 235 4.69 -9.02 14.00
C PRO A 235 5.76 -8.83 15.07
N GLY A 236 5.34 -8.84 16.34
CA GLY A 236 6.24 -8.72 17.49
C GLY A 236 6.62 -7.28 17.89
N THR A 237 6.14 -6.25 17.18
CA THR A 237 6.52 -4.84 17.45
C THR A 237 5.37 -3.96 17.96
N LEU A 238 4.42 -4.55 18.71
CA LEU A 238 3.21 -3.83 19.15
C LEU A 238 3.51 -2.58 19.98
N THR A 239 4.50 -2.64 20.87
CA THR A 239 4.88 -1.53 21.74
C THR A 239 5.46 -0.37 20.92
N GLU A 240 6.34 -0.68 19.98
CA GLU A 240 6.98 0.27 19.08
C GLU A 240 5.94 0.91 18.15
N MET A 241 5.04 0.11 17.57
CA MET A 241 3.96 0.63 16.71
C MET A 241 3.02 1.57 17.48
N LYS A 242 2.71 1.27 18.76
CA LYS A 242 1.94 2.20 19.60
C LYS A 242 2.68 3.51 19.85
N ALA A 243 3.99 3.46 20.10
CA ALA A 243 4.79 4.66 20.26
C ALA A 243 4.80 5.51 18.98
N VAL A 244 4.94 4.87 17.80
CA VAL A 244 4.81 5.54 16.50
C VAL A 244 3.45 6.23 16.39
N LEU A 245 2.35 5.55 16.71
CA LEU A 245 1.01 6.16 16.64
C LEU A 245 0.87 7.39 17.55
N LEU A 246 1.45 7.37 18.76
CA LEU A 246 1.44 8.52 19.66
C LEU A 246 2.27 9.69 19.14
N GLU A 247 3.42 9.43 18.52
CA GLU A 247 4.22 10.49 17.87
C GLU A 247 3.46 11.08 16.68
N LEU A 248 2.78 10.26 15.87
CA LEU A 248 1.99 10.73 14.73
C LEU A 248 0.76 11.55 15.14
N GLU A 249 0.11 11.17 16.24
CA GLU A 249 -0.96 11.96 16.87
C GLU A 249 -0.42 13.33 17.32
N ALA A 250 0.75 13.37 17.97
CA ALA A 250 1.38 14.63 18.40
C ALA A 250 1.78 15.52 17.21
N LEU A 251 2.10 14.92 16.06
CA LEU A 251 2.33 15.63 14.80
C LEU A 251 1.04 16.07 14.10
N ASP A 252 -0.13 15.59 14.55
CA ASP A 252 -1.45 15.92 14.02
C ASP A 252 -1.54 15.64 12.50
N ILE A 253 -1.07 14.46 12.07
CA ILE A 253 -1.21 14.04 10.67
C ILE A 253 -2.69 13.79 10.31
N HIS A 254 -3.03 13.82 9.02
CA HIS A 254 -4.42 13.59 8.59
C HIS A 254 -4.89 12.16 8.91
N SER A 255 -4.09 11.16 8.54
CA SER A 255 -4.41 9.75 8.78
C SER A 255 -3.19 8.85 8.55
N ILE A 256 -3.21 7.66 9.15
CA ILE A 256 -2.26 6.58 8.88
C ILE A 256 -2.99 5.37 8.29
N ASN A 257 -2.39 4.77 7.28
CA ASN A 257 -2.78 3.46 6.78
C ASN A 257 -1.90 2.40 7.44
N LEU A 258 -2.55 1.47 8.13
CA LEU A 258 -1.94 0.29 8.72
C LEU A 258 -2.06 -0.86 7.71
N LEU A 259 -0.93 -1.26 7.13
CA LEU A 259 -0.88 -2.22 6.05
C LEU A 259 -0.63 -3.63 6.59
N GLU A 260 -1.34 -4.62 6.05
CA GLU A 260 -1.02 -6.03 6.27
C GLU A 260 0.44 -6.28 5.85
N PHE A 261 1.20 -6.94 6.71
CA PHE A 261 2.59 -7.25 6.42
C PHE A 261 2.67 -8.49 5.52
N CYS A 262 2.83 -8.25 4.22
CA CYS A 262 2.83 -9.29 3.20
C CYS A 262 4.25 -9.76 2.86
N TYR A 263 4.35 -11.04 2.50
CA TYR A 263 5.55 -11.63 1.90
C TYR A 263 5.58 -11.33 0.38
N PRO A 264 6.62 -10.66 -0.14
CA PRO A 264 6.68 -10.24 -1.54
C PRO A 264 7.17 -11.33 -2.50
N PHE A 265 7.18 -12.63 -2.12
CA PHE A 265 7.81 -13.68 -2.94
C PHE A 265 9.31 -13.46 -3.24
N THR A 266 9.96 -12.58 -2.49
CA THR A 266 11.40 -12.33 -2.55
C THR A 266 11.97 -12.38 -1.14
N ASN A 267 13.26 -12.70 -1.01
CA ASN A 267 13.99 -12.75 0.27
C ASN A 267 13.37 -13.64 1.37
N PRO A 268 12.93 -14.89 1.08
CA PRO A 268 12.32 -15.78 2.07
C PRO A 268 13.20 -16.00 3.32
N GLN A 269 14.53 -16.04 3.12
CA GLN A 269 15.49 -16.18 4.20
C GLN A 269 15.36 -15.07 5.26
N SER A 270 15.23 -13.80 4.84
CA SER A 270 15.11 -12.68 5.78
C SER A 270 13.82 -12.75 6.61
N PHE A 271 12.75 -13.33 6.07
CA PHE A 271 11.52 -13.57 6.83
C PHE A 271 11.71 -14.72 7.83
N ASN A 272 12.29 -15.83 7.40
CA ASN A 272 12.53 -16.99 8.24
C ASN A 272 13.49 -16.69 9.41
N GLU A 273 14.55 -15.92 9.18
CA GLU A 273 15.49 -15.45 10.22
C GLU A 273 14.79 -14.61 11.31
N ARG A 274 13.66 -13.99 10.97
CA ARG A 274 12.82 -13.20 11.89
C ARG A 274 11.63 -13.99 12.42
N ALA A 275 11.58 -15.30 12.14
CA ALA A 275 10.51 -16.21 12.48
C ALA A 275 9.12 -15.79 11.96
N PHE A 276 9.06 -15.00 10.88
CA PHE A 276 7.81 -14.67 10.23
C PHE A 276 7.29 -15.83 9.40
N LYS A 277 5.96 -15.98 9.37
CA LYS A 277 5.26 -17.04 8.64
C LYS A 277 4.14 -16.47 7.80
N VAL A 278 3.87 -17.07 6.65
CA VAL A 278 2.65 -16.79 5.88
C VAL A 278 1.47 -17.44 6.57
N LYS A 279 0.33 -16.76 6.65
CA LYS A 279 -0.90 -17.29 7.24
C LYS A 279 -1.31 -18.59 6.54
N LYS A 280 -1.85 -19.55 7.29
CA LYS A 280 -2.42 -20.79 6.74
C LYS A 280 -3.49 -20.54 5.67
N ARG A 281 -4.30 -19.50 5.87
CA ARG A 281 -5.31 -19.01 4.94
C ARG A 281 -5.07 -17.52 4.68
N PRO A 282 -4.21 -17.16 3.71
CA PRO A 282 -3.81 -15.78 3.48
C PRO A 282 -4.92 -14.95 2.83
N PHE A 283 -5.85 -15.58 2.12
CA PHE A 283 -7.06 -14.98 1.59
C PHE A 283 -8.22 -15.98 1.62
N HIS A 284 -9.43 -15.45 1.47
CA HIS A 284 -10.65 -16.26 1.41
C HIS A 284 -10.99 -16.51 -0.05
N ILE A 285 -11.58 -17.67 -0.31
CA ILE A 285 -12.06 -18.12 -1.62
C ILE A 285 -13.54 -18.44 -1.53
#